data_AF-A0A9P7J4Q1-F1
#
_entry.id   AF-A0A9P7J4Q1-F1
#
_cell.length_a   1.000
_cell.length_b   1.000
_cell.length_c   1.000
_cell.angle_alpha   90.00
_cell.angle_beta   90.00
_cell.angle_gamma   90.00
#
_symmetry.space_group_name_H-M   'P 1'
#
loop_
_entity.id
_entity.type
_entity.pdbx_description
1 polymer ?
#
loop_
_entity_poly.entity_id
_entity_poly.type
_entity_poly.pdbx_seq_one_letter_code
_entity_poly.pdbx_strand_id
1 'polypeptide(L)'
;PLPIISPVAPTPLTLTHFLKYAKDHLGVAFAPTYEPSLHGIGAGPDILAKMADQDLAQVSLSIGDIIWLKKRSITWWNGPLAK
;
A
#
# COMPACT_ATOMS: atom_id res chain seq x y z
N PRO A 1 4.46 28.78 12.85
CA PRO A 1 3.34 27.82 12.68
C PRO A 1 3.62 26.91 11.48
N LEU A 2 3.90 25.63 11.71
CA LEU A 2 4.05 24.64 10.63
C LEU A 2 2.66 24.40 10.00
N PRO A 3 2.54 24.27 8.66
CA PRO A 3 1.26 23.96 8.05
C PRO A 3 0.83 22.57 8.51
N ILE A 4 -0.39 22.49 9.04
CA ILE A 4 -1.06 21.23 9.32
C ILE A 4 -1.33 20.60 7.94
N ILE A 5 -0.46 19.68 7.52
CA ILE A 5 -0.70 18.87 6.33
C ILE A 5 -1.84 17.92 6.73
N SER A 6 -3.08 18.28 6.38
CA SER A 6 -4.20 17.33 6.39
C SER A 6 -3.74 16.06 5.69
N PRO A 7 -4.03 14.85 6.22
CA PRO A 7 -3.64 13.63 5.55
C PRO A 7 -4.29 13.66 4.18
N VAL A 8 -3.45 13.67 3.13
CA VAL A 8 -3.89 13.57 1.75
C VAL A 8 -4.78 12.34 1.70
N ALA A 9 -6.06 12.52 1.38
CA ALA A 9 -6.98 11.40 1.23
C ALA A 9 -6.30 10.37 0.30
N PRO A 10 -6.30 9.08 0.64
CA PRO A 10 -5.70 8.06 -0.20
C PRO A 10 -6.42 8.10 -1.55
N THR A 11 -5.76 8.72 -2.52
CA THR A 11 -6.25 8.81 -3.89
C THR A 11 -5.77 7.56 -4.62
N PRO A 12 -6.48 7.08 -5.65
CA PRO A 12 -6.02 5.93 -6.44
C PRO A 12 -4.55 6.05 -6.88
N LEU A 13 -4.09 7.27 -7.16
CA LEU A 13 -2.70 7.59 -7.51
C LEU A 13 -1.66 7.18 -6.43
N THR A 14 -2.00 7.26 -5.14
CA THR A 14 -1.07 6.88 -4.05
C THR A 14 -0.92 5.36 -3.96
N LEU A 15 -1.99 4.61 -4.22
CA LEU A 15 -1.92 3.14 -4.31
C LEU A 15 -1.08 2.72 -5.51
N THR A 16 -1.31 3.29 -6.70
CA THR A 16 -0.51 3.01 -7.90
C THR A 16 0.99 3.26 -7.66
N HIS A 17 1.34 4.42 -7.07
CA HIS A 17 2.73 4.75 -6.76
C HIS A 17 3.36 3.80 -5.75
N PHE A 18 2.63 3.43 -4.69
CA PHE A 18 3.11 2.47 -3.71
C PHE A 18 3.37 1.10 -4.34
N LEU A 19 2.46 0.59 -5.16
CA LEU A 19 2.63 -0.73 -5.79
C LEU A 19 3.77 -0.76 -6.80
N LYS A 20 3.99 0.35 -7.54
CA LYS A 20 5.17 0.52 -8.39
C LYS A 20 6.47 0.51 -7.55
N TYR A 21 6.49 1.26 -6.45
CA TYR A 21 7.61 1.24 -5.51
C TYR A 21 7.87 -0.16 -4.95
N ALA A 22 6.80 -0.91 -4.62
CA ALA A 22 6.92 -2.27 -4.09
C ALA A 22 7.52 -3.27 -5.08
N LYS A 23 7.19 -3.14 -6.37
CA LYS A 23 7.86 -3.89 -7.42
C LYS A 23 9.33 -3.51 -7.56
N ASP A 24 9.60 -2.21 -7.69
CA ASP A 24 10.91 -1.72 -8.10
C ASP A 24 11.96 -1.77 -6.97
N HIS A 25 11.53 -1.65 -5.71
CA HIS A 25 12.43 -1.48 -4.56
C HIS A 25 12.23 -2.52 -3.45
N LEU A 26 11.09 -3.21 -3.41
CA LEU A 26 10.73 -4.10 -2.29
C LEU A 26 10.69 -5.58 -2.67
N GLY A 27 10.93 -5.92 -3.94
CA GLY A 27 10.97 -7.30 -4.41
C GLY A 27 9.60 -7.96 -4.57
N VAL A 28 8.50 -7.20 -4.49
CA VAL A 28 7.13 -7.70 -4.69
C VAL A 28 6.81 -7.58 -6.19
N ALA A 29 7.34 -8.50 -7.00
CA ALA A 29 7.32 -8.41 -8.47
C ALA A 29 5.90 -8.19 -9.05
N PHE A 30 4.90 -8.80 -8.41
CA PHE A 30 3.50 -8.75 -8.82
C PHE A 30 2.69 -7.66 -8.11
N ALA A 31 3.31 -6.75 -7.34
CA ALA A 31 2.58 -5.72 -6.61
C ALA A 31 1.57 -4.93 -7.46
N PRO A 32 1.89 -4.45 -8.69
CA PRO A 32 0.94 -3.72 -9.53
C PRO A 32 -0.29 -4.53 -9.93
N THR A 33 -0.22 -5.87 -9.97
CA THR A 33 -1.39 -6.69 -10.36
C THR A 33 -2.44 -6.74 -9.26
N TYR A 34 -2.08 -6.39 -8.02
CA TYR A 34 -3.03 -6.33 -6.90
C TYR A 34 -3.84 -5.03 -6.84
N GLU A 35 -3.54 -4.05 -7.71
CA GLU A 35 -4.18 -2.73 -7.65
C GLU A 35 -5.72 -2.79 -7.74
N PRO A 36 -6.34 -3.54 -8.69
CA PRO A 36 -7.79 -3.61 -8.76
C PRO A 36 -8.42 -4.25 -7.51
N SER A 37 -7.78 -5.32 -7.02
CA SER A 37 -8.17 -6.05 -5.81
C SER A 37 -8.14 -5.17 -4.56
N LEU A 38 -7.03 -4.46 -4.36
CA LEU A 38 -6.82 -3.56 -3.23
C LEU A 38 -7.77 -2.36 -3.32
N HIS A 39 -7.92 -1.77 -4.50
CA HIS A 39 -8.86 -0.67 -4.72
C HIS A 39 -10.31 -1.08 -4.46
N GLY A 40 -10.70 -2.30 -4.87
CA GLY A 40 -12.05 -2.83 -4.66
C GLY A 40 -12.45 -2.99 -3.19
N ILE A 41 -11.49 -3.19 -2.30
CA ILE A 41 -11.73 -3.28 -0.84
C ILE A 41 -11.35 -1.99 -0.10
N GLY A 42 -11.05 -0.90 -0.82
CA GLY A 42 -10.64 0.38 -0.25
C GLY A 42 -9.25 0.36 0.42
N ALA A 43 -8.40 -0.60 0.09
CA ALA A 43 -7.06 -0.74 0.64
C ALA A 43 -6.09 0.28 0.02
N GLY A 44 -5.73 1.30 0.80
CA GLY A 44 -4.63 2.21 0.51
C GLY A 44 -3.38 1.88 1.35
N PRO A 45 -2.20 2.41 0.98
CA PRO A 45 -0.95 2.21 1.74
C PRO A 45 -1.02 2.73 3.19
N ASP A 46 -1.90 3.68 3.46
CA ASP A 46 -2.17 4.30 4.77
C ASP A 46 -2.88 3.34 5.77
N ILE A 47 -3.75 2.48 5.27
CA ILE A 47 -4.49 1.50 6.10
C ILE A 47 -4.01 0.06 5.92
N LEU A 48 -3.21 -0.24 4.89
CA LEU A 48 -2.79 -1.60 4.54
C LEU A 48 -2.23 -2.38 5.74
N ALA A 49 -1.40 -1.72 6.56
CA ALA A 49 -0.80 -2.31 7.75
C ALA A 49 -1.82 -2.70 8.84
N LYS A 50 -3.01 -2.09 8.84
CA LYS A 50 -4.08 -2.29 9.82
C LYS A 50 -5.14 -3.28 9.37
N MET A 51 -5.21 -3.61 8.08
CA MET A 51 -6.16 -4.59 7.55
C MET A 51 -5.86 -5.99 8.10
N ALA A 52 -6.89 -6.84 8.23
CA ALA A 52 -6.66 -8.23 8.60
C ALA A 52 -6.01 -8.99 7.45
N ASP A 53 -5.10 -9.91 7.77
CA ASP A 53 -4.45 -10.73 6.73
C ASP A 53 -5.48 -11.57 5.95
N GLN A 54 -6.59 -11.93 6.60
CA GLN A 54 -7.71 -12.65 5.98
C GLN A 54 -8.39 -11.82 4.88
N ASP A 55 -8.58 -10.52 5.08
CA ASP A 55 -9.20 -9.64 4.07
C ASP A 55 -8.30 -9.51 2.84
N LEU A 56 -6.99 -9.43 3.05
CA LEU A 56 -5.99 -9.37 1.98
C LEU A 56 -5.85 -10.71 1.24
N ALA A 57 -5.96 -11.83 1.96
CA ALA A 57 -5.94 -13.16 1.37
C ALA A 57 -7.20 -13.43 0.53
N GLN A 58 -8.37 -12.90 0.93
CA GLN A 58 -9.61 -13.02 0.15
C GLN A 58 -9.52 -12.38 -1.24
N VAL A 59 -8.63 -11.41 -1.42
CA VAL A 59 -8.39 -10.75 -2.72
C VAL A 59 -7.14 -11.27 -3.44
N SER A 60 -6.73 -12.50 -3.13
CA SER A 60 -5.66 -13.27 -3.80
C SER A 60 -4.23 -12.77 -3.59
N LEU A 61 -3.95 -12.02 -2.52
CA LEU A 61 -2.56 -11.76 -2.13
C LEU A 61 -1.97 -13.02 -1.49
N SER A 62 -0.73 -13.36 -1.83
CA SER A 62 0.00 -14.42 -1.15
C SER A 62 0.38 -13.97 0.28
N ILE A 63 0.52 -14.92 1.21
CA ILE A 63 0.95 -14.62 2.58
C ILE A 63 2.28 -13.83 2.60
N GLY A 64 3.21 -14.18 1.70
CA GLY A 64 4.48 -13.47 1.57
C GLY A 64 4.28 -12.01 1.16
N ASP A 65 3.49 -11.77 0.12
CA ASP A 65 3.21 -10.42 -0.36
C ASP A 65 2.44 -9.59 0.67
N ILE A 66 1.53 -10.20 1.43
CA ILE A 66 0.84 -9.56 2.56
C ILE A 66 1.85 -9.03 3.58
N ILE A 67 2.75 -9.90 4.06
CA ILE A 67 3.76 -9.53 5.07
C ILE A 67 4.65 -8.38 4.54
N TRP A 68 5.10 -8.48 3.29
CA TRP A 68 5.96 -7.48 2.67
C TRP A 68 5.24 -6.15 2.46
N LEU A 69 4.06 -6.17 1.87
CA LEU A 69 3.29 -4.96 1.60
C LEU A 69 2.89 -4.25 2.89
N LYS A 70 2.41 -4.96 3.91
CA LYS A 70 2.05 -4.35 5.21
C LYS A 70 3.24 -3.70 5.90
N LYS A 71 4.36 -4.42 6.01
CA LYS A 71 5.57 -3.91 6.66
C LYS A 71 6.11 -2.66 5.95
N ARG A 72 6.07 -2.68 4.63
CA ARG A 72 6.70 -1.63 3.80
C ARG A 72 5.77 -0.47 3.50
N SER A 73 4.45 -0.62 3.63
CA SER A 73 3.52 0.52 3.51
C SER A 73 3.78 1.55 4.61
N ILE A 74 4.09 1.11 5.83
CA ILE A 74 4.46 1.99 6.95
C ILE A 74 5.73 2.78 6.62
N THR A 75 6.77 2.10 6.11
CA THR A 75 8.04 2.75 5.74
C THR A 75 7.85 3.72 4.59
N TRP A 76 7.07 3.34 3.58
CA TRP A 76 6.79 4.19 2.42
C TRP A 76 6.00 5.43 2.82
N TRP A 77 4.91 5.27 3.58
CA TRP A 77 4.03 6.36 4.03
C TRP A 77 4.76 7.45 4.83
N ASN A 78 5.76 7.05 5.62
CA ASN A 78 6.60 7.99 6.38
C ASN A 78 7.81 8.52 5.60
N GLY A 79 8.04 8.03 4.38
CA GLY A 79 9.18 8.34 3.55
C GLY A 79 8.96 9.55 2.63
N PRO A 80 10.03 10.13 2.08
CA PRO A 80 9.95 11.25 1.13
C PRO A 80 9.27 10.87 -0.19
N LEU A 81 9.15 9.58 -0.49
CA LEU A 81 8.53 9.05 -1.72
C LEU A 81 7.00 8.93 -1.64
N ALA A 82 6.39 9.15 -0.47
CA ALA A 82 4.93 9.15 -0.30
C ALA A 82 4.27 10.51 -0.55
N LYS A 83 5.06 11.58 -0.69
CA LYS A 83 4.60 12.96 -0.87
C LYS A 83 4.60 13.39 -2.33
#